data_AF-A0A914YUP5-F1
#
_entry.id   AF-A0A914YUP5-F1
#
_cell.length_a   1.000
_cell.length_b   1.000
_cell.length_c   1.000
_cell.angle_alpha   90.00
_cell.angle_beta   90.00
_cell.angle_gamma   90.00
#
_symmetry.space_group_name_H-M   'P 1'
#
loop_
_entity.id
_entity.type
_entity.pdbx_description
1 polymer ?
#
loop_
_entity_poly.entity_id
_entity_poly.type
_entity_poly.pdbx_seq_one_letter_code
_entity_poly.pdbx_strand_id
1 'polypeptide(L)'
;MSKKIKRALVSIYSELQQAYSRAGEVKASGKRHLGTYFRVVFYGKSNFGYTIHYDYLLEQIYFREEDKSEWVYREHGLTSLAEACERMVLATQQALGHERVQCLPEDKIEPETLKSNVAYIQMTHVYPSQKLPNSIQNVENSTNEGKAAFDLKSAVDTMAYELHTNVNNFYYEEKLTDESVDKDAPEMAKLSLRRVYLTVEGPFPSKTRRQKVVVRNEIVLNPLELACDSLRQKALQIRRILAAAGIAPRCAFVGVEAAAIARLDFKGLQLFLQGAVSPTVNVGVLAYAEAFTSPSQKERYGQNGIDKLVTSFKILMTELQDALEVNAKAIRSDQHEYQEMLQKSFIGMLERLKDFFGDQEFINRSDSSMDNTYDAAYVLNSIGGFDI
;
A
#
# COMPACT_ATOMS: atom_id res chain seq x y z
N MET A 1 50.97 3.72 16.35
CA MET A 1 49.88 4.52 15.76
C MET A 1 50.02 5.99 16.20
N SER A 2 50.16 6.93 15.25
CA SER A 2 50.37 8.37 15.53
C SER A 2 49.20 8.99 16.30
N LYS A 3 49.49 10.00 17.17
CA LYS A 3 48.47 10.76 17.93
C LYS A 3 47.40 11.39 17.04
N LYS A 4 47.76 11.76 15.79
CA LYS A 4 46.81 12.24 14.78
C LYS A 4 45.80 11.16 14.36
N ILE A 5 46.26 9.92 14.16
CA ILE A 5 45.41 8.79 13.78
C ILE A 5 44.45 8.43 14.92
N LYS A 6 44.93 8.44 16.17
CA LYS A 6 44.07 8.18 17.34
C LYS A 6 42.93 9.21 17.47
N ARG A 7 43.21 10.50 17.24
CA ARG A 7 42.18 11.55 17.25
C ARG A 7 41.18 11.39 16.10
N ALA A 8 41.67 11.07 14.90
CA ALA A 8 40.80 10.81 13.75
C ALA A 8 39.86 9.61 14.01
N LEU A 9 40.38 8.53 14.59
CA LEU A 9 39.57 7.36 14.96
C LEU A 9 38.48 7.73 15.97
N VAL A 10 38.82 8.48 17.03
CA VAL A 10 37.83 8.93 18.02
C VAL A 10 36.73 9.78 17.36
N SER A 11 37.10 10.67 16.42
CA SER A 11 36.11 11.46 15.66
C SER A 11 35.17 10.56 14.85
N ILE A 12 35.72 9.63 14.07
CA ILE A 12 34.95 8.72 13.21
C ILE A 12 33.99 7.86 14.05
N TYR A 13 34.46 7.30 15.17
CA TYR A 13 33.59 6.51 16.04
C TYR A 13 32.48 7.34 16.69
N SER A 14 32.77 8.59 17.07
CA SER A 14 31.77 9.52 17.59
C SER A 14 30.72 9.87 16.53
N GLU A 15 31.14 10.18 15.30
CA GLU A 15 30.25 10.46 14.18
C GLU A 15 29.38 9.25 13.82
N LEU A 16 29.97 8.05 13.83
CA LEU A 16 29.25 6.81 13.56
C LEU A 16 28.19 6.54 14.64
N GLN A 17 28.54 6.72 15.92
CA GLN A 17 27.60 6.58 17.03
C GLN A 17 26.42 7.56 16.87
N GLN A 18 26.68 8.83 16.58
CA GLN A 18 25.63 9.83 16.36
C GLN A 18 24.75 9.47 15.15
N ALA A 19 25.33 8.97 14.06
CA ALA A 19 24.59 8.54 12.89
C ALA A 19 23.63 7.38 13.19
N TYR A 20 24.10 6.35 13.91
CA TYR A 20 23.25 5.23 14.31
C TYR A 20 22.17 5.62 15.31
N SER A 21 22.47 6.47 16.29
CA SER A 21 21.46 6.98 17.23
C SER A 21 20.35 7.72 16.50
N ARG A 22 20.71 8.65 15.59
CA ARG A 22 19.72 9.37 14.76
C ARG A 22 18.93 8.42 13.85
N ALA A 23 19.57 7.41 13.26
CA ALA A 23 18.88 6.43 12.45
C ALA A 23 17.83 5.66 13.26
N GLY A 24 18.13 5.32 14.52
CA GLY A 24 17.19 4.71 15.45
C GLY A 24 16.01 5.62 15.80
N GLU A 25 16.28 6.88 16.17
CA GLU A 25 15.24 7.87 16.50
C GLU A 25 14.29 8.15 15.32
N VAL A 26 14.86 8.30 14.13
CA VAL A 26 14.11 8.60 12.92
C VAL A 26 13.28 7.39 12.46
N LYS A 27 13.80 6.17 12.64
CA LYS A 27 13.03 4.94 12.41
C LYS A 27 11.87 4.81 13.39
N ALA A 28 12.07 5.14 14.67
CA ALA A 28 11.03 5.08 15.68
C ALA A 28 9.94 6.15 15.48
N SER A 29 10.33 7.35 15.03
CA SER A 29 9.37 8.46 14.82
C SER A 29 8.63 8.41 13.48
N GLY A 30 9.10 7.64 12.50
CA GLY A 30 8.51 7.56 11.15
C GLY A 30 8.62 8.85 10.33
N LYS A 31 9.37 9.86 10.78
CA LYS A 31 9.42 11.20 10.16
C LYS A 31 10.42 11.32 9.00
N ARG A 32 10.98 10.21 8.51
CA ARG A 32 11.99 10.24 7.46
C ARG A 32 11.34 10.24 6.09
N HIS A 33 11.46 11.34 5.37
CA HIS A 33 10.94 11.44 4.01
C HIS A 33 12.11 11.46 3.02
N LEU A 34 12.45 10.28 2.48
CA LEU A 34 13.62 10.11 1.61
C LEU A 34 13.37 10.53 0.15
N GLY A 35 12.13 10.83 -0.20
CA GLY A 35 11.74 11.44 -1.47
C GLY A 35 10.48 10.80 -2.05
N THR A 36 9.85 11.52 -2.96
CA THR A 36 8.74 11.05 -3.79
C THR A 36 9.21 10.85 -5.22
N TYR A 37 8.56 9.96 -5.96
CA TYR A 37 8.97 9.63 -7.32
C TYR A 37 7.81 9.80 -8.29
N PHE A 38 8.13 10.33 -9.47
CA PHE A 38 7.17 10.58 -10.53
C PHE A 38 7.67 10.01 -11.84
N ARG A 39 6.85 9.19 -12.49
CA ARG A 39 7.04 8.85 -13.89
C ARG A 39 6.64 10.06 -14.73
N VAL A 40 7.46 10.45 -15.68
CA VAL A 40 7.25 11.61 -16.56
C VAL A 40 7.46 11.18 -18.00
N VAL A 41 6.48 11.46 -18.85
CA VAL A 41 6.55 11.26 -20.30
C VAL A 41 6.30 12.55 -21.03
N PHE A 42 7.14 12.85 -22.01
CA PHE A 42 7.03 14.02 -22.86
C PHE A 42 6.38 13.66 -24.19
N TYR A 43 5.44 14.47 -24.68
CA TYR A 43 4.85 14.32 -26.01
C TYR A 43 4.86 15.65 -26.76
N GLY A 44 5.18 15.62 -28.05
CA GLY A 44 5.20 16.77 -28.93
C GLY A 44 6.45 16.79 -29.80
N LYS A 45 6.41 16.10 -30.95
CA LYS A 45 7.54 15.99 -31.91
C LYS A 45 8.17 17.32 -32.31
N SER A 46 7.38 18.37 -32.48
CA SER A 46 7.89 19.70 -32.86
C SER A 46 8.69 20.37 -31.73
N ASN A 47 8.38 20.05 -30.47
CA ASN A 47 8.99 20.65 -29.28
C ASN A 47 10.12 19.76 -28.71
N PHE A 48 10.00 18.45 -28.86
CA PHE A 48 10.88 17.45 -28.23
C PHE A 48 11.55 16.49 -29.22
N GLY A 49 11.28 16.59 -30.53
CA GLY A 49 11.70 15.58 -31.51
C GLY A 49 13.12 15.72 -32.03
N TYR A 50 13.70 16.93 -32.06
CA TYR A 50 15.02 17.15 -32.66
C TYR A 50 15.75 18.33 -32.01
N THR A 51 16.38 18.11 -30.86
CA THR A 51 17.38 19.06 -30.35
C THR A 51 18.77 18.60 -30.77
N ILE A 52 19.43 19.40 -31.61
CA ILE A 52 20.86 19.24 -31.93
C ILE A 52 21.65 19.71 -30.71
N HIS A 53 22.21 18.77 -29.97
CA HIS A 53 23.14 19.09 -28.88
C HIS A 53 24.57 18.91 -29.37
N TYR A 54 25.37 19.97 -29.29
CA TYR A 54 26.83 19.88 -29.41
C TYR A 54 27.42 19.66 -28.02
N ASP A 55 28.00 18.49 -27.78
CA ASP A 55 28.77 18.25 -26.57
C ASP A 55 30.17 18.85 -26.75
N TYR A 56 30.43 19.97 -26.08
CA TYR A 56 31.72 20.66 -26.15
C TYR A 56 32.88 19.86 -25.55
N LEU A 57 32.61 18.87 -24.68
CA LEU A 57 33.63 18.02 -24.08
C LEU A 57 33.94 16.80 -24.96
N LEU A 58 32.98 16.34 -25.76
CA LEU A 58 33.12 15.17 -26.63
C LEU A 58 33.27 15.51 -28.12
N GLU A 59 33.18 16.79 -28.50
CA GLU A 59 33.20 17.30 -29.88
C GLU A 59 32.27 16.51 -30.82
N GLN A 60 31.08 16.15 -30.31
CA GLN A 60 30.11 15.34 -31.05
C GLN A 60 28.72 15.96 -31.03
N ILE A 61 28.02 15.81 -32.15
CA ILE A 61 26.62 16.18 -32.31
C ILE A 61 25.75 14.98 -31.92
N TYR A 62 24.88 15.17 -30.93
CA TYR A 62 23.89 14.18 -30.54
C TYR A 62 22.49 14.66 -30.91
N PHE A 63 21.72 13.76 -31.52
CA PHE A 63 20.28 13.96 -31.71
C PHE A 63 19.56 13.40 -30.49
N ARG A 64 18.84 14.26 -29.77
CA ARG A 64 18.04 13.84 -28.62
C ARG A 64 16.55 13.93 -28.99
N GLU A 65 15.96 12.80 -29.31
CA GLU A 65 14.51 12.64 -29.42
C GLU A 65 13.98 12.43 -27.99
N GLU A 66 13.44 13.50 -27.40
CA GLU A 66 12.75 13.44 -26.11
C GLU A 66 11.24 13.17 -26.27
N ASP A 67 10.70 13.23 -27.50
CA ASP A 67 9.33 12.82 -27.79
C ASP A 67 9.12 11.36 -27.40
N LYS A 68 8.06 11.10 -26.62
CA LYS A 68 7.71 9.80 -26.04
C LYS A 68 8.79 9.18 -25.15
N SER A 69 9.76 9.98 -24.69
CA SER A 69 10.74 9.51 -23.72
C SER A 69 10.13 9.39 -22.33
N GLU A 70 10.41 8.28 -21.64
CA GLU A 70 9.87 7.95 -20.33
C GLU A 70 10.97 7.97 -19.26
N TRP A 71 10.71 8.68 -18.17
CA TRP A 71 11.67 8.95 -17.11
C TRP A 71 11.02 8.74 -15.74
N VAL A 72 11.82 8.39 -14.74
CA VAL A 72 11.45 8.55 -13.33
C VAL A 72 12.23 9.72 -12.75
N TYR A 73 11.53 10.65 -12.12
CA TYR A 73 12.07 11.78 -11.39
C TYR A 73 11.99 11.52 -9.89
N ARG A 74 13.02 11.95 -9.16
CA ARG A 74 13.01 11.97 -7.69
C ARG A 74 12.87 13.41 -7.20
N GLU A 75 11.83 13.64 -6.42
CA GLU A 75 11.57 14.90 -5.72
C GLU A 75 11.89 14.77 -4.22
N HIS A 76 12.07 15.92 -3.57
CA HIS A 76 12.43 15.95 -2.15
C HIS A 76 11.21 15.79 -1.25
N GLY A 77 11.41 15.17 -0.08
CA GLY A 77 10.40 15.14 0.98
C GLY A 77 9.08 14.50 0.53
N LEU A 78 7.97 15.23 0.73
CA LEU A 78 6.59 14.82 0.45
C LEU A 78 5.96 15.69 -0.67
N THR A 79 6.71 16.03 -1.70
CA THR A 79 6.16 16.77 -2.84
C THR A 79 4.96 16.03 -3.42
N SER A 80 3.84 16.75 -3.57
CA SER A 80 2.60 16.24 -4.16
C SER A 80 2.67 16.17 -5.68
N LEU A 81 1.83 15.35 -6.31
CA LEU A 81 1.73 15.29 -7.78
C LEU A 81 1.40 16.66 -8.37
N ALA A 82 0.45 17.39 -7.77
CA ALA A 82 0.05 18.73 -8.25
C ALA A 82 1.23 19.71 -8.24
N GLU A 83 1.99 19.76 -7.15
CA GLU A 83 3.18 20.59 -7.01
C GLU A 83 4.28 20.20 -8.01
N ALA A 84 4.53 18.89 -8.18
CA ALA A 84 5.51 18.39 -9.12
C ALA A 84 5.13 18.73 -10.58
N CYS A 85 3.85 18.57 -10.92
CA CYS A 85 3.30 18.91 -12.23
C CYS A 85 3.48 20.40 -12.55
N GLU A 86 3.09 21.29 -11.63
CA GLU A 86 3.23 22.73 -11.81
C GLU A 86 4.69 23.12 -12.05
N ARG A 87 5.61 22.62 -11.23
CA ARG A 87 7.05 22.88 -11.39
C ARG A 87 7.59 22.34 -12.71
N MET A 88 7.15 21.16 -13.14
CA MET A 88 7.60 20.57 -14.40
C MET A 88 7.12 21.37 -15.61
N VAL A 89 5.87 21.84 -15.59
CA VAL A 89 5.32 22.70 -16.64
C VAL A 89 6.14 23.99 -16.73
N LEU A 90 6.36 24.69 -15.61
CA LEU A 90 7.14 25.93 -15.59
C LEU A 90 8.58 25.73 -16.09
N ALA A 91 9.26 24.67 -15.62
CA ALA A 91 10.62 24.36 -16.04
C ALA A 91 10.69 24.04 -17.55
N THR A 92 9.67 23.36 -18.08
CA THR A 92 9.60 23.02 -19.50
C THR A 92 9.27 24.25 -20.36
N GLN A 93 8.39 25.15 -19.90
CA GLN A 93 8.12 26.42 -20.58
C GLN A 93 9.37 27.28 -20.68
N GLN A 94 10.15 27.36 -19.58
CA GLN A 94 11.43 28.07 -19.57
C GLN A 94 12.45 27.44 -20.53
N ALA A 95 12.52 26.10 -20.57
CA ALA A 95 13.44 25.38 -21.45
C ALA A 95 13.08 25.51 -22.93
N LEU A 96 11.79 25.50 -23.28
CA LEU A 96 11.31 25.62 -24.66
C LEU A 96 11.18 27.07 -25.12
N GLY A 97 11.15 28.04 -24.20
CA GLY A 97 10.98 29.47 -24.52
C GLY A 97 9.56 29.85 -24.94
N HIS A 98 8.55 29.03 -24.60
CA HIS A 98 7.15 29.33 -24.89
C HIS A 98 6.18 28.77 -23.84
N GLU A 99 5.00 29.36 -23.73
CA GLU A 99 3.99 28.98 -22.71
C GLU A 99 3.09 27.81 -23.12
N ARG A 100 3.18 27.32 -24.36
CA ARG A 100 2.34 26.23 -24.90
C ARG A 100 2.76 24.84 -24.37
N VAL A 101 2.74 24.68 -23.06
CA VAL A 101 3.05 23.45 -22.34
C VAL A 101 1.86 23.07 -21.47
N GLN A 102 1.44 21.81 -21.53
CA GLN A 102 0.29 21.32 -20.78
C GLN A 102 0.59 20.00 -20.07
N CYS A 103 0.21 19.90 -18.80
CA CYS A 103 0.20 18.62 -18.10
C CYS A 103 -1.08 17.85 -18.44
N LEU A 104 -0.90 16.59 -18.83
CA LEU A 104 -1.94 15.66 -19.21
C LEU A 104 -2.46 14.90 -17.98
N PRO A 105 -3.74 14.51 -17.96
CA PRO A 105 -4.27 13.63 -16.91
C PRO A 105 -3.62 12.24 -16.95
N GLU A 106 -3.75 11.49 -15.85
CA GLU A 106 -3.20 10.12 -15.74
C GLU A 106 -3.94 9.09 -16.62
N ASP A 107 -5.07 9.46 -17.23
CA ASP A 107 -5.89 8.59 -18.08
C ASP A 107 -5.16 8.14 -19.36
N LYS A 108 -5.74 7.13 -20.03
CA LYS A 108 -5.27 6.70 -21.35
C LYS A 108 -5.42 7.84 -22.36
N ILE A 109 -4.30 8.25 -22.92
CA ILE A 109 -4.24 9.32 -23.92
C ILE A 109 -3.82 8.71 -25.23
N GLU A 110 -4.58 9.01 -26.28
CA GLU A 110 -4.24 8.68 -27.65
C GLU A 110 -3.26 9.75 -28.18
N PRO A 111 -1.95 9.45 -28.32
CA PRO A 111 -0.96 10.47 -28.66
C PRO A 111 -1.20 11.10 -30.03
N GLU A 112 -1.97 10.42 -30.89
CA GLU A 112 -2.34 10.86 -32.24
C GLU A 112 -3.36 12.02 -32.23
N THR A 113 -4.11 12.18 -31.14
CA THR A 113 -5.10 13.26 -30.98
C THR A 113 -4.49 14.56 -30.46
N LEU A 114 -3.22 14.52 -30.04
CA LEU A 114 -2.52 15.66 -29.45
C LEU A 114 -2.15 16.71 -30.49
N LYS A 115 -2.32 17.99 -30.14
CA LYS A 115 -2.01 19.10 -31.06
C LYS A 115 -0.51 19.22 -31.25
N SER A 116 -0.07 19.25 -32.50
CA SER A 116 1.36 19.31 -32.86
C SER A 116 2.05 20.62 -32.44
N ASN A 117 1.34 21.66 -32.06
CA ASN A 117 1.89 22.96 -31.64
C ASN A 117 1.94 23.15 -30.11
N VAL A 118 1.63 22.11 -29.33
CA VAL A 118 1.64 22.12 -27.87
C VAL A 118 2.61 21.03 -27.38
N ALA A 119 3.38 21.35 -26.35
CA ALA A 119 4.20 20.39 -25.63
C ALA A 119 3.39 19.80 -24.49
N TYR A 120 3.30 18.48 -24.43
CA TYR A 120 2.54 17.79 -23.39
C TYR A 120 3.45 17.01 -22.46
N ILE A 121 3.08 16.98 -21.20
CA ILE A 121 3.79 16.26 -20.15
C ILE A 121 2.77 15.38 -19.43
N GLN A 122 3.00 14.09 -19.33
CA GLN A 122 2.20 13.19 -18.50
C GLN A 122 3.01 12.83 -17.27
N MET A 123 2.46 13.09 -16.09
CA MET A 123 3.10 12.74 -14.82
C MET A 123 2.22 11.77 -14.03
N THR A 124 2.85 10.76 -13.46
CA THR A 124 2.17 9.73 -12.66
C THR A 124 2.99 9.45 -11.40
N HIS A 125 2.34 9.38 -10.24
CA HIS A 125 3.04 9.00 -9.01
C HIS A 125 3.51 7.53 -9.10
N VAL A 126 4.78 7.26 -8.77
CA VAL A 126 5.33 5.90 -8.73
C VAL A 126 5.92 5.58 -7.37
N TYR A 127 5.85 4.31 -6.99
CA TYR A 127 6.35 3.81 -5.72
C TYR A 127 7.60 2.97 -5.94
N PRO A 128 8.63 3.09 -5.09
CA PRO A 128 9.81 2.24 -5.18
C PRO A 128 9.43 0.76 -4.94
N SER A 129 10.06 -0.14 -5.69
CA SER A 129 9.92 -1.59 -5.54
C SER A 129 11.29 -2.23 -5.35
N GLN A 130 11.38 -3.21 -4.45
CA GLN A 130 12.54 -4.11 -4.35
C GLN A 130 12.46 -5.30 -5.31
N LYS A 131 11.31 -5.57 -5.94
CA LYS A 131 11.07 -6.74 -6.81
C LYS A 131 11.06 -6.37 -8.30
N LEU A 132 11.63 -7.27 -9.13
CA LEU A 132 11.30 -7.44 -10.55
C LEU A 132 10.18 -8.50 -10.70
N PRO A 133 9.28 -8.40 -11.70
CA PRO A 133 8.11 -9.28 -11.85
C PRO A 133 8.42 -10.79 -11.83
N ASN A 134 9.59 -11.21 -12.32
CA ASN A 134 9.96 -12.63 -12.39
C ASN A 134 10.23 -13.28 -11.02
N SER A 135 10.38 -12.50 -9.95
CA SER A 135 10.45 -13.05 -8.59
C SER A 135 9.08 -13.21 -7.94
N ILE A 136 8.00 -12.69 -8.53
CA ILE A 136 6.63 -12.82 -7.99
C ILE A 136 6.12 -14.25 -8.17
N GLN A 137 6.38 -14.89 -9.32
CA GLN A 137 5.98 -16.29 -9.57
C GLN A 137 6.70 -17.29 -8.64
N ASN A 138 7.96 -17.03 -8.28
CA ASN A 138 8.72 -17.91 -7.38
C ASN A 138 8.32 -17.76 -5.91
N VAL A 139 7.64 -16.66 -5.55
CA VAL A 139 7.12 -16.49 -4.19
C VAL A 139 5.93 -17.40 -3.95
N GLU A 140 5.10 -17.74 -4.94
CA GLU A 140 3.97 -18.67 -4.71
C GLU A 140 4.41 -20.03 -4.12
N ASN A 141 5.68 -20.42 -4.32
CA ASN A 141 6.28 -21.66 -3.82
C ASN A 141 7.05 -21.56 -2.50
N SER A 142 7.15 -20.38 -1.85
CA SER A 142 7.80 -20.25 -0.54
C SER A 142 6.84 -20.52 0.63
N THR A 143 7.39 -20.92 1.79
CA THR A 143 6.62 -21.23 3.00
C THR A 143 5.80 -20.02 3.49
N ASN A 144 4.60 -20.28 4.04
CA ASN A 144 3.66 -19.24 4.49
C ASN A 144 4.28 -18.26 5.51
N GLU A 145 5.23 -18.72 6.34
CA GLU A 145 5.92 -17.89 7.34
C GLU A 145 6.98 -16.97 6.72
N GLY A 146 7.72 -17.45 5.71
CA GLY A 146 8.70 -16.64 4.97
C GLY A 146 8.02 -15.56 4.12
N LYS A 147 6.86 -15.87 3.54
CA LYS A 147 5.99 -14.90 2.86
C LYS A 147 5.47 -13.83 3.82
N ALA A 148 4.90 -14.25 4.96
CA ALA A 148 4.35 -13.32 5.94
C ALA A 148 5.43 -12.38 6.49
N ALA A 149 6.59 -12.88 6.91
CA ALA A 149 7.68 -12.05 7.42
C ALA A 149 8.24 -11.08 6.37
N PHE A 150 8.31 -11.49 5.09
CA PHE A 150 8.79 -10.68 3.98
C PHE A 150 7.78 -9.61 3.54
N ASP A 151 6.49 -9.96 3.44
CA ASP A 151 5.40 -9.04 3.11
C ASP A 151 5.14 -8.04 4.24
N LEU A 152 5.40 -8.41 5.50
CA LEU A 152 5.55 -7.42 6.57
C LEU A 152 6.76 -6.53 6.30
N LYS A 153 7.97 -7.06 6.08
CA LYS A 153 9.19 -6.24 6.01
C LYS A 153 9.23 -5.25 4.85
N SER A 154 8.72 -5.63 3.67
CA SER A 154 8.61 -4.75 2.49
C SER A 154 7.50 -3.69 2.62
N ALA A 155 6.61 -3.84 3.60
CA ALA A 155 5.38 -3.06 3.66
C ALA A 155 5.15 -2.33 5.00
N VAL A 156 5.92 -2.68 6.04
CA VAL A 156 5.94 -2.07 7.38
C VAL A 156 6.39 -0.62 7.35
N ASP A 157 7.18 -0.20 6.35
CA ASP A 157 7.65 1.17 6.25
C ASP A 157 7.91 1.52 4.80
N THR A 158 6.91 2.14 4.13
CA THR A 158 7.08 2.68 2.77
C THR A 158 8.17 3.75 2.71
N MET A 159 8.62 4.26 3.86
CA MET A 159 9.72 5.22 4.01
C MET A 159 11.02 4.57 4.52
N ALA A 160 11.08 3.24 4.49
CA ALA A 160 12.27 2.49 4.86
C ALA A 160 13.46 2.93 4.03
N TYR A 161 14.61 3.07 4.68
CA TYR A 161 15.87 3.45 4.02
C TYR A 161 16.20 2.53 2.84
N GLU A 162 15.91 1.25 3.04
CA GLU A 162 16.16 0.14 2.11
C GLU A 162 15.27 0.20 0.85
N LEU A 163 14.13 0.90 0.89
CA LEU A 163 13.27 1.11 -0.29
C LEU A 163 13.71 2.32 -1.13
N HIS A 164 14.41 3.27 -0.52
CA HIS A 164 14.77 4.54 -1.16
C HIS A 164 16.26 4.67 -1.49
N THR A 165 17.07 3.68 -1.12
CA THR A 165 18.52 3.66 -1.33
C THR A 165 18.88 2.55 -2.30
N ASN A 166 19.67 2.90 -3.32
CA ASN A 166 20.05 2.02 -4.42
C ASN A 166 18.84 1.42 -5.17
N VAL A 167 17.74 2.18 -5.27
CA VAL A 167 16.50 1.73 -5.91
C VAL A 167 16.47 2.07 -7.39
N ASN A 168 16.16 1.08 -8.22
CA ASN A 168 16.03 1.23 -9.67
C ASN A 168 14.73 0.62 -10.23
N ASN A 169 13.87 0.06 -9.38
CA ASN A 169 12.58 -0.47 -9.78
C ASN A 169 11.47 0.34 -9.13
N PHE A 170 10.43 0.61 -9.91
CA PHE A 170 9.27 1.38 -9.51
C PHE A 170 8.00 0.70 -9.97
N TYR A 171 6.87 1.02 -9.38
CA TYR A 171 5.58 0.60 -9.88
C TYR A 171 4.51 1.68 -9.70
N TYR A 172 3.47 1.60 -10.51
CA TYR A 172 2.23 2.35 -10.34
C TYR A 172 1.04 1.50 -10.76
N GLU A 173 -0.17 1.95 -10.41
CA GLU A 173 -1.39 1.18 -10.58
C GLU A 173 -2.43 2.00 -11.34
N GLU A 174 -3.02 1.41 -12.37
CA GLU A 174 -4.09 1.97 -13.19
C GLU A 174 -5.36 1.14 -12.95
N LYS A 175 -6.47 1.80 -12.57
CA LYS A 175 -7.77 1.14 -12.48
C LYS A 175 -8.33 0.92 -13.88
N LEU A 176 -8.88 -0.27 -14.11
CA LEU A 176 -9.50 -0.64 -15.37
C LEU A 176 -10.93 -1.10 -15.13
N THR A 177 -11.78 -0.93 -16.14
CA THR A 177 -13.11 -1.54 -16.16
C THR A 177 -13.05 -2.79 -17.03
N ASP A 178 -13.47 -3.92 -16.48
CA ASP A 178 -13.64 -5.16 -17.20
C ASP A 178 -14.97 -5.12 -17.97
N GLU A 179 -14.87 -4.82 -19.27
CA GLU A 179 -16.02 -4.71 -20.17
C GLU A 179 -16.65 -6.06 -20.52
N SER A 180 -16.01 -7.18 -20.15
CA SER A 180 -16.57 -8.52 -20.39
C SER A 180 -17.64 -8.93 -19.37
N VAL A 181 -17.79 -8.15 -18.30
CA VAL A 181 -18.81 -8.34 -17.26
C VAL A 181 -20.09 -7.62 -17.66
N ASP A 182 -21.24 -8.22 -17.37
CA ASP A 182 -22.55 -7.59 -17.59
C ASP A 182 -22.64 -6.17 -17.04
N LYS A 183 -23.30 -5.28 -17.81
CA LYS A 183 -23.46 -3.87 -17.43
C LYS A 183 -24.24 -3.66 -16.14
N ASP A 184 -25.04 -4.63 -15.71
CA ASP A 184 -25.82 -4.57 -14.47
C ASP A 184 -25.10 -5.20 -13.28
N ALA A 185 -23.93 -5.84 -13.49
CA ALA A 185 -23.17 -6.43 -12.40
C ALA A 185 -22.68 -5.36 -11.41
N PRO A 186 -22.48 -5.73 -10.12
CA PRO A 186 -21.92 -4.82 -9.12
C PRO A 186 -20.60 -4.20 -9.58
N GLU A 187 -20.34 -2.95 -9.19
CA GLU A 187 -19.13 -2.22 -9.59
C GLU A 187 -17.84 -2.99 -9.25
N MET A 188 -17.82 -3.65 -8.09
CA MET A 188 -16.70 -4.48 -7.65
C MET A 188 -16.42 -5.68 -8.56
N ALA A 189 -17.44 -6.20 -9.26
CA ALA A 189 -17.27 -7.29 -10.22
C ALA A 189 -16.67 -6.82 -11.56
N LYS A 190 -16.63 -5.51 -11.81
CA LYS A 190 -16.09 -4.89 -13.03
C LYS A 190 -14.71 -4.29 -12.82
N LEU A 191 -14.36 -3.90 -11.61
CA LEU A 191 -13.12 -3.20 -11.35
C LEU A 191 -11.92 -4.15 -11.46
N SER A 192 -11.02 -3.88 -12.40
CA SER A 192 -9.72 -4.55 -12.56
C SER A 192 -8.59 -3.58 -12.22
N LEU A 193 -7.38 -4.11 -12.01
CA LEU A 193 -6.20 -3.29 -11.70
C LEU A 193 -5.02 -3.70 -12.58
N ARG A 194 -4.44 -2.73 -13.28
CA ARG A 194 -3.16 -2.92 -13.99
C ARG A 194 -2.04 -2.35 -13.13
N ARG A 195 -1.13 -3.20 -12.70
CA ARG A 195 0.10 -2.81 -12.02
C ARG A 195 1.25 -2.80 -13.01
N VAL A 196 1.84 -1.64 -13.24
CA VAL A 196 2.94 -1.43 -14.18
C VAL A 196 4.24 -1.30 -13.39
N TYR A 197 5.24 -2.10 -13.74
CA TYR A 197 6.58 -2.09 -13.18
C TYR A 197 7.56 -1.44 -14.16
N LEU A 198 8.36 -0.51 -13.64
CA LEU A 198 9.35 0.25 -14.39
C LEU A 198 10.74 -0.04 -13.83
N THR A 199 11.71 -0.34 -14.68
CA THR A 199 13.13 -0.37 -14.32
C THR A 199 13.85 0.77 -15.02
N VAL A 200 14.65 1.51 -14.27
CA VAL A 200 15.42 2.65 -14.78
C VAL A 200 16.91 2.32 -14.97
N GLU A 201 17.60 3.11 -15.80
CA GLU A 201 19.02 2.90 -16.18
C GLU A 201 19.98 2.84 -14.98
N GLY A 202 19.76 3.67 -13.97
CA GLY A 202 20.62 3.77 -12.79
C GLY A 202 19.81 3.96 -11.52
N PRO A 203 20.38 3.61 -10.36
CA PRO A 203 19.66 3.69 -9.09
C PRO A 203 19.49 5.13 -8.61
N PHE A 204 18.53 5.32 -7.69
CA PHE A 204 18.44 6.48 -6.82
C PHE A 204 18.97 6.16 -5.42
N PRO A 205 19.62 7.10 -4.71
CA PRO A 205 20.11 8.41 -5.17
C PRO A 205 21.11 8.33 -6.35
N SER A 206 21.11 9.37 -7.20
CA SER A 206 22.08 9.55 -8.30
C SER A 206 22.59 11.00 -8.31
N LYS A 207 23.63 11.27 -9.11
CA LYS A 207 24.06 12.63 -9.45
C LYS A 207 22.99 13.40 -10.22
N THR A 208 22.10 12.69 -10.92
CA THR A 208 20.94 13.24 -11.62
C THR A 208 19.67 13.06 -10.81
N ARG A 209 18.70 13.96 -11.00
CA ARG A 209 17.36 13.86 -10.39
C ARG A 209 16.39 12.98 -11.17
N ARG A 210 16.77 12.58 -12.38
CA ARG A 210 15.98 11.70 -13.25
C ARG A 210 16.81 10.56 -13.79
N GLN A 211 16.14 9.44 -14.05
CA GLN A 211 16.70 8.25 -14.69
C GLN A 211 15.74 7.79 -15.78
N LYS A 212 16.27 7.39 -16.94
CA LYS A 212 15.43 6.93 -18.06
C LYS A 212 14.87 5.55 -17.74
N VAL A 213 13.62 5.31 -18.13
CA VAL A 213 13.03 3.96 -18.06
C VAL A 213 13.57 3.13 -19.21
N VAL A 214 14.05 1.92 -18.89
CA VAL A 214 14.61 0.95 -19.85
C VAL A 214 13.79 -0.32 -19.97
N VAL A 215 13.05 -0.69 -18.93
CA VAL A 215 12.17 -1.86 -18.94
C VAL A 215 10.81 -1.47 -18.39
N ARG A 216 9.77 -1.90 -19.08
CA ARG A 216 8.37 -1.77 -18.67
C ARG A 216 7.73 -3.15 -18.71
N ASN A 217 7.16 -3.58 -17.59
CA ASN A 217 6.39 -4.81 -17.47
C ASN A 217 5.04 -4.48 -16.86
N GLU A 218 4.00 -5.25 -17.16
CA GLU A 218 2.67 -5.04 -16.57
C GLU A 218 2.03 -6.36 -16.15
N ILE A 219 1.26 -6.30 -15.07
CA ILE A 219 0.43 -7.38 -14.57
C ILE A 219 -0.99 -6.82 -14.45
N VAL A 220 -1.96 -7.51 -15.00
CA VAL A 220 -3.38 -7.15 -14.87
C VAL A 220 -4.02 -8.13 -13.91
N LEU A 221 -4.53 -7.62 -12.80
CA LEU A 221 -5.37 -8.35 -11.86
C LEU A 221 -6.82 -8.24 -12.33
N ASN A 222 -7.46 -9.39 -12.51
CA ASN A 222 -8.90 -9.42 -12.79
C ASN A 222 -9.71 -8.99 -11.54
N PRO A 223 -11.03 -8.78 -11.65
CA PRO A 223 -11.82 -8.27 -10.54
C PRO A 223 -11.80 -9.13 -9.28
N LEU A 224 -11.82 -10.46 -9.42
CA LEU A 224 -11.74 -11.38 -8.29
C LEU A 224 -10.36 -11.35 -7.62
N GLU A 225 -9.28 -11.32 -8.42
CA GLU A 225 -7.91 -11.20 -7.92
C GLU A 225 -7.69 -9.88 -7.19
N LEU A 226 -8.23 -8.78 -7.71
CA LEU A 226 -8.19 -7.47 -7.07
C LEU A 226 -8.94 -7.47 -5.74
N ALA A 227 -10.11 -8.11 -5.67
CA ALA A 227 -10.84 -8.26 -4.41
C ALA A 227 -10.03 -9.05 -3.38
N CYS A 228 -9.40 -10.16 -3.79
CA CYS A 228 -8.54 -10.95 -2.93
C CYS A 228 -7.31 -10.16 -2.45
N ASP A 229 -6.62 -9.44 -3.35
CA ASP A 229 -5.48 -8.57 -2.98
C ASP A 229 -5.93 -7.48 -2.00
N SER A 230 -7.07 -6.84 -2.26
CA SER A 230 -7.62 -5.78 -1.39
C SER A 230 -7.92 -6.28 0.03
N LEU A 231 -8.51 -7.47 0.17
CA LEU A 231 -8.76 -8.10 1.47
C LEU A 231 -7.46 -8.42 2.21
N ARG A 232 -6.46 -8.97 1.51
CA ARG A 232 -5.15 -9.29 2.08
C ARG A 232 -4.36 -8.04 2.47
N GLN A 233 -4.41 -6.98 1.67
CA GLN A 233 -3.78 -5.70 2.01
C GLN A 233 -4.39 -5.08 3.26
N LYS A 234 -5.72 -5.14 3.44
CA LYS A 234 -6.39 -4.73 4.68
C LYS A 234 -5.92 -5.54 5.88
N ALA A 235 -5.84 -6.86 5.75
CA ALA A 235 -5.33 -7.73 6.79
C ALA A 235 -3.87 -7.40 7.16
N LEU A 236 -3.04 -7.16 6.14
CA LEU A 236 -1.65 -6.76 6.33
C LEU A 236 -1.51 -5.38 7.01
N GLN A 237 -2.42 -4.44 6.73
CA GLN A 237 -2.44 -3.13 7.40
C GLN A 237 -2.69 -3.26 8.91
N ILE A 238 -3.63 -4.11 9.33
CA ILE A 238 -3.84 -4.42 10.76
C ILE A 238 -2.55 -4.94 11.37
N ARG A 239 -1.97 -5.97 10.73
CA ARG A 239 -0.76 -6.61 11.23
C ARG A 239 0.40 -5.63 11.36
N ARG A 240 0.50 -4.62 10.48
CA ARG A 240 1.50 -3.55 10.59
C ARG A 240 1.28 -2.67 11.81
N ILE A 241 0.03 -2.25 12.07
CA ILE A 241 -0.32 -1.42 13.24
C ILE A 241 0.07 -2.15 14.53
N LEU A 242 -0.23 -3.45 14.62
CA LEU A 242 0.13 -4.29 15.77
C LEU A 242 1.63 -4.53 15.88
N ALA A 243 2.29 -4.87 14.76
CA ALA A 243 3.73 -5.14 14.74
C ALA A 243 4.57 -3.89 15.09
N ALA A 244 4.13 -2.69 14.72
CA ALA A 244 4.77 -1.43 15.10
C ALA A 244 4.81 -1.23 16.63
N ALA A 245 3.83 -1.77 17.35
CA ALA A 245 3.78 -1.77 18.81
C ALA A 245 4.64 -2.90 19.43
N GLY A 246 5.16 -3.82 18.63
CA GLY A 246 5.83 -5.05 19.08
C GLY A 246 4.85 -6.17 19.46
N ILE A 247 3.60 -6.09 19.00
CA ILE A 247 2.58 -7.12 19.23
C ILE A 247 2.69 -8.12 18.08
N ALA A 248 3.08 -9.35 18.40
CA ALA A 248 3.16 -10.42 17.40
C ALA A 248 1.74 -10.92 17.03
N PRO A 249 1.58 -11.51 15.81
CA PRO A 249 0.32 -12.11 15.39
C PRO A 249 -0.16 -13.15 16.41
N ARG A 250 -1.46 -13.23 16.68
CA ARG A 250 -2.05 -14.17 17.65
C ARG A 250 -1.55 -14.04 19.10
N CYS A 251 -0.81 -12.99 19.45
CA CYS A 251 -0.38 -12.73 20.83
C CYS A 251 -1.50 -12.18 21.72
N ALA A 252 -2.70 -11.92 21.17
CA ALA A 252 -3.85 -11.58 22.00
C ALA A 252 -4.13 -12.68 23.05
N PHE A 253 -3.81 -13.95 22.75
CA PHE A 253 -3.96 -15.08 23.66
C PHE A 253 -2.86 -15.18 24.74
N VAL A 254 -1.62 -14.76 24.45
CA VAL A 254 -0.46 -14.90 25.36
C VAL A 254 -0.31 -13.72 26.32
N GLY A 255 -1.22 -12.74 26.24
CA GLY A 255 -1.14 -11.51 27.01
C GLY A 255 -0.31 -10.46 26.28
N VAL A 256 -0.87 -9.25 26.16
CA VAL A 256 -0.17 -8.12 25.55
C VAL A 256 0.46 -7.31 26.67
N GLU A 257 1.78 -7.17 26.64
CA GLU A 257 2.49 -6.39 27.66
C GLU A 257 2.01 -4.93 27.67
N ALA A 258 1.89 -4.34 28.87
CA ALA A 258 1.49 -2.94 29.02
C ALA A 258 2.42 -1.98 28.25
N ALA A 259 3.71 -2.31 28.13
CA ALA A 259 4.68 -1.55 27.35
C ALA A 259 4.38 -1.58 25.83
N ALA A 260 3.81 -2.67 25.31
CA ALA A 260 3.39 -2.75 23.91
C ALA A 260 2.12 -1.93 23.67
N ILE A 261 1.13 -2.01 24.58
CA ILE A 261 -0.08 -1.17 24.52
C ILE A 261 0.28 0.33 24.53
N ALA A 262 1.27 0.75 25.32
CA ALA A 262 1.72 2.14 25.38
C ALA A 262 2.34 2.65 24.06
N ARG A 263 2.87 1.75 23.21
CA ARG A 263 3.43 2.09 21.89
C ARG A 263 2.43 1.97 20.74
N LEU A 264 1.26 1.39 20.99
CA LEU A 264 0.24 1.17 19.98
C LEU A 264 -0.31 2.50 19.45
N ASP A 265 -0.38 2.64 18.13
CA ASP A 265 -1.20 3.68 17.52
C ASP A 265 -2.68 3.30 17.67
N PHE A 266 -3.20 3.59 18.86
CA PHE A 266 -4.53 3.21 19.29
C PHE A 266 -5.62 3.87 18.43
N LYS A 267 -5.43 5.14 18.05
CA LYS A 267 -6.39 5.86 17.19
C LYS A 267 -6.36 5.31 15.76
N GLY A 268 -5.18 5.02 15.23
CA GLY A 268 -5.03 4.37 13.93
C GLY A 268 -5.70 3.00 13.89
N LEU A 269 -5.53 2.20 14.95
CA LEU A 269 -6.20 0.89 15.09
C LEU A 269 -7.73 1.04 15.09
N GLN A 270 -8.29 1.95 15.88
CA GLN A 270 -9.74 2.16 15.96
C GLN A 270 -10.33 2.68 14.65
N LEU A 271 -9.67 3.66 14.02
CA LEU A 271 -10.07 4.18 12.72
C LEU A 271 -10.12 3.07 11.67
N PHE A 272 -9.11 2.19 11.68
CA PHE A 272 -9.06 1.04 10.79
C PHE A 272 -10.19 0.05 11.08
N LEU A 273 -10.33 -0.38 12.34
CA LEU A 273 -11.35 -1.34 12.78
C LEU A 273 -12.74 -0.87 12.37
N GLN A 274 -13.10 0.37 12.71
CA GLN A 274 -14.39 0.95 12.34
C GLN A 274 -14.60 0.98 10.83
N GLY A 275 -13.60 1.42 10.05
CA GLY A 275 -13.68 1.44 8.59
C GLY A 275 -13.78 0.06 7.95
N ALA A 276 -13.32 -0.98 8.63
CA ALA A 276 -13.43 -2.37 8.17
C ALA A 276 -14.79 -2.98 8.52
N VAL A 277 -15.24 -2.86 9.78
CA VAL A 277 -16.44 -3.55 10.29
C VAL A 277 -17.75 -2.78 10.13
N SER A 278 -17.67 -1.45 10.09
CA SER A 278 -18.83 -0.55 10.00
C SER A 278 -18.59 0.57 8.97
N PRO A 279 -18.32 0.24 7.69
CA PRO A 279 -18.10 1.24 6.67
C PRO A 279 -19.38 2.05 6.42
N THR A 280 -19.29 3.38 6.52
CA THR A 280 -20.45 4.29 6.35
C THR A 280 -20.47 5.03 5.01
N VAL A 281 -19.30 5.23 4.39
CA VAL A 281 -19.15 6.00 3.14
C VAL A 281 -18.72 5.11 1.97
N ASN A 282 -17.96 4.05 2.24
CA ASN A 282 -17.42 3.14 1.21
C ASN A 282 -18.23 1.83 1.19
N VAL A 283 -18.22 1.13 0.05
CA VAL A 283 -19.01 -0.10 -0.20
C VAL A 283 -18.71 -1.25 0.79
N GLY A 284 -17.59 -1.19 1.53
CA GLY A 284 -17.25 -2.17 2.55
C GLY A 284 -16.71 -3.49 2.00
N VAL A 285 -16.13 -4.33 2.88
CA VAL A 285 -15.51 -5.59 2.44
C VAL A 285 -16.52 -6.66 2.03
N LEU A 286 -17.74 -6.60 2.56
CA LEU A 286 -18.83 -7.53 2.23
C LEU A 286 -19.30 -7.39 0.77
N ALA A 287 -19.10 -6.23 0.15
CA ALA A 287 -19.42 -6.01 -1.25
C ALA A 287 -18.65 -6.95 -2.19
N TYR A 288 -17.45 -7.40 -1.79
CA TYR A 288 -16.73 -8.42 -2.55
C TYR A 288 -17.43 -9.79 -2.47
N ALA A 289 -17.94 -10.17 -1.29
CA ALA A 289 -18.69 -11.42 -1.15
C ALA A 289 -19.96 -11.35 -2.00
N GLU A 290 -20.74 -10.29 -1.88
CA GLU A 290 -21.94 -10.08 -2.69
C GLU A 290 -21.63 -10.11 -4.20
N ALA A 291 -20.61 -9.38 -4.64
CA ALA A 291 -20.25 -9.29 -6.05
C ALA A 291 -19.85 -10.64 -6.66
N PHE A 292 -19.08 -11.47 -5.93
CA PHE A 292 -18.47 -12.68 -6.48
C PHE A 292 -19.20 -13.98 -6.12
N THR A 293 -20.24 -13.94 -5.29
CA THR A 293 -21.04 -15.13 -4.94
C THR A 293 -22.27 -15.35 -5.81
N SER A 294 -22.55 -14.45 -6.76
CA SER A 294 -23.63 -14.63 -7.73
C SER A 294 -23.39 -15.86 -8.63
N PRO A 295 -24.45 -16.51 -9.15
CA PRO A 295 -24.30 -17.71 -9.98
C PRO A 295 -23.37 -17.51 -11.19
N SER A 296 -23.48 -16.35 -11.86
CA SER A 296 -22.67 -16.02 -13.04
C SER A 296 -21.19 -15.84 -12.70
N GLN A 297 -20.86 -15.21 -11.56
CA GLN A 297 -19.46 -15.05 -11.15
C GLN A 297 -18.86 -16.37 -10.62
N LYS A 298 -19.67 -17.20 -9.94
CA LYS A 298 -19.25 -18.56 -9.53
C LYS A 298 -18.91 -19.43 -10.75
N GLU A 299 -19.71 -19.35 -11.81
CA GLU A 299 -19.41 -20.03 -13.08
C GLU A 299 -18.14 -19.49 -13.73
N ARG A 300 -18.00 -18.16 -13.80
CA ARG A 300 -16.86 -17.48 -14.43
C ARG A 300 -15.50 -17.84 -13.82
N TYR A 301 -15.42 -17.86 -12.49
CA TYR A 301 -14.15 -18.07 -11.79
C TYR A 301 -13.96 -19.49 -11.26
N GLY A 302 -15.03 -20.30 -11.27
CA GLY A 302 -15.04 -21.67 -10.75
C GLY A 302 -14.80 -21.73 -9.24
N GLN A 303 -14.86 -22.95 -8.70
CA GLN A 303 -14.73 -23.18 -7.25
C GLN A 303 -13.38 -22.71 -6.70
N ASN A 304 -12.28 -22.94 -7.42
CA ASN A 304 -10.94 -22.52 -6.99
C ASN A 304 -10.83 -20.99 -6.82
N GLY A 305 -11.47 -20.21 -7.69
CA GLY A 305 -11.53 -18.75 -7.54
C GLY A 305 -12.26 -18.34 -6.25
N ILE A 306 -13.42 -18.95 -6.02
CA ILE A 306 -14.21 -18.71 -4.81
C ILE A 306 -13.45 -19.14 -3.54
N ASP A 307 -12.74 -20.26 -3.57
CA ASP A 307 -11.94 -20.73 -2.44
C ASP A 307 -10.79 -19.76 -2.10
N LYS A 308 -10.17 -19.15 -3.12
CA LYS A 308 -9.16 -18.08 -2.92
C LYS A 308 -9.78 -16.84 -2.26
N LEU A 309 -11.00 -16.47 -2.63
CA LEU A 309 -11.73 -15.36 -2.02
C LEU A 309 -12.08 -15.67 -0.56
N VAL A 310 -12.63 -16.85 -0.30
CA VAL A 310 -12.93 -17.34 1.06
C VAL A 310 -11.67 -17.33 1.93
N THR A 311 -10.55 -17.83 1.41
CA THR A 311 -9.26 -17.81 2.11
C THR A 311 -8.82 -16.38 2.44
N SER A 312 -9.02 -15.44 1.52
CA SER A 312 -8.69 -14.02 1.74
C SER A 312 -9.55 -13.38 2.83
N PHE A 313 -10.85 -13.71 2.87
CA PHE A 313 -11.72 -13.32 3.97
C PHE A 313 -11.29 -13.93 5.30
N LYS A 314 -10.97 -15.23 5.36
CA LYS A 314 -10.48 -15.89 6.59
C LYS A 314 -9.25 -15.20 7.16
N ILE A 315 -8.30 -14.82 6.30
CA ILE A 315 -7.12 -14.05 6.70
C ILE A 315 -7.54 -12.71 7.31
N LEU A 316 -8.42 -11.95 6.66
CA LEU A 316 -8.88 -10.66 7.18
C LEU A 316 -9.65 -10.81 8.50
N MET A 317 -10.54 -11.79 8.62
CA MET A 317 -11.35 -12.00 9.83
C MET A 317 -10.48 -12.35 11.03
N THR A 318 -9.44 -13.16 10.81
CA THR A 318 -8.46 -13.50 11.85
C THR A 318 -7.75 -12.25 12.36
N GLU A 319 -7.25 -11.40 11.46
CA GLU A 319 -6.54 -10.17 11.86
C GLU A 319 -7.48 -9.16 12.52
N LEU A 320 -8.74 -9.05 12.06
CA LEU A 320 -9.75 -8.19 12.69
C LEU A 320 -10.09 -8.65 14.11
N GLN A 321 -10.20 -9.96 14.34
CA GLN A 321 -10.41 -10.52 15.67
C GLN A 321 -9.24 -10.17 16.59
N ASP A 322 -8.00 -10.45 16.17
CA ASP A 322 -6.79 -10.12 16.93
C ASP A 322 -6.77 -8.61 17.28
N ALA A 323 -7.09 -7.75 16.32
CA ALA A 323 -7.16 -6.30 16.53
C ALA A 323 -8.25 -5.87 17.51
N LEU A 324 -9.43 -6.49 17.47
CA LEU A 324 -10.53 -6.22 18.41
C LEU A 324 -10.16 -6.61 19.84
N GLU A 325 -9.45 -7.73 20.01
CA GLU A 325 -8.96 -8.19 21.32
C GLU A 325 -7.87 -7.26 21.87
N VAL A 326 -6.94 -6.83 21.02
CA VAL A 326 -5.94 -5.82 21.39
C VAL A 326 -6.62 -4.50 21.76
N ASN A 327 -7.61 -4.05 21.00
CA ASN A 327 -8.36 -2.83 21.30
C ASN A 327 -9.07 -2.95 22.66
N ALA A 328 -9.71 -4.09 22.95
CA ALA A 328 -10.37 -4.34 24.24
C ALA A 328 -9.43 -4.21 25.44
N LYS A 329 -8.14 -4.56 25.27
CA LYS A 329 -7.12 -4.41 26.33
C LYS A 329 -6.55 -3.00 26.42
N ALA A 330 -6.66 -2.20 25.37
CA ALA A 330 -6.09 -0.86 25.28
C ALA A 330 -7.08 0.27 25.64
N ILE A 331 -8.40 0.00 25.56
CA ILE A 331 -9.44 0.99 25.84
C ILE A 331 -9.48 1.44 27.30
N ARG A 332 -10.00 2.66 27.50
CA ARG A 332 -10.38 3.20 28.81
C ARG A 332 -11.86 2.95 29.08
N SER A 333 -12.30 3.18 30.31
CA SER A 333 -13.67 2.91 30.75
C SER A 333 -14.75 3.64 29.91
N ASP A 334 -14.44 4.83 29.41
CA ASP A 334 -15.31 5.65 28.57
C ASP A 334 -15.47 5.11 27.13
N GLN A 335 -14.70 4.09 26.73
CA GLN A 335 -14.71 3.52 25.38
C GLN A 335 -15.30 2.09 25.32
N HIS A 336 -15.85 1.58 26.42
CA HIS A 336 -16.45 0.23 26.44
C HIS A 336 -17.63 0.09 25.47
N GLU A 337 -18.55 1.06 25.44
CA GLU A 337 -19.70 1.03 24.52
C GLU A 337 -19.27 1.02 23.05
N TYR A 338 -18.21 1.78 22.73
CA TYR A 338 -17.64 1.81 21.38
C TYR A 338 -17.00 0.46 21.00
N GLN A 339 -16.27 -0.17 21.92
CA GLN A 339 -15.74 -1.52 21.71
C GLN A 339 -16.85 -2.55 21.50
N GLU A 340 -17.93 -2.49 22.29
CA GLU A 340 -19.07 -3.40 22.16
C GLU A 340 -19.75 -3.22 20.80
N MET A 341 -19.92 -1.97 20.33
CA MET A 341 -20.45 -1.68 19.00
C MET A 341 -19.56 -2.29 17.89
N LEU A 342 -18.23 -2.18 17.99
CA LEU A 342 -17.30 -2.78 17.03
C LEU A 342 -17.40 -4.31 17.03
N GLN A 343 -17.49 -4.93 18.20
CA GLN A 343 -17.66 -6.39 18.34
C GLN A 343 -18.98 -6.88 17.73
N LYS A 344 -20.11 -6.19 18.02
CA LYS A 344 -21.41 -6.51 17.42
C LYS A 344 -21.36 -6.39 15.90
N SER A 345 -20.71 -5.35 15.38
CA SER A 345 -20.55 -5.15 13.94
C SER A 345 -19.71 -6.25 13.28
N PHE A 346 -18.65 -6.70 13.97
CA PHE A 346 -17.84 -7.82 13.52
C PHE A 346 -18.61 -9.15 13.51
N ILE A 347 -19.40 -9.42 14.55
CA ILE A 347 -20.26 -10.62 14.59
C ILE A 347 -21.27 -10.60 13.43
N GLY A 348 -21.95 -9.47 13.22
CA GLY A 348 -22.88 -9.33 12.09
C GLY A 348 -22.20 -9.47 10.72
N MET A 349 -20.92 -9.10 10.60
CA MET A 349 -20.13 -9.37 9.40
C MET A 349 -19.90 -10.87 9.19
N LEU A 350 -19.55 -11.62 10.24
CA LEU A 350 -19.35 -13.06 10.15
C LEU A 350 -20.64 -13.80 9.79
N GLU A 351 -21.77 -13.36 10.33
CA GLU A 351 -23.09 -13.90 9.97
C GLU A 351 -23.39 -13.71 8.49
N ARG A 352 -23.21 -12.50 7.96
CA ARG A 352 -23.39 -12.23 6.52
C ARG A 352 -22.43 -13.04 5.64
N LEU A 353 -21.19 -13.24 6.06
CA LEU A 353 -20.25 -14.09 5.32
C LEU A 353 -20.73 -15.55 5.25
N LYS A 354 -21.39 -16.06 6.30
CA LYS A 354 -22.03 -17.39 6.26
C LYS A 354 -23.19 -17.43 5.27
N ASP A 355 -23.99 -16.38 5.17
CA ASP A 355 -25.07 -16.32 4.17
C ASP A 355 -24.54 -16.44 2.74
N PHE A 356 -23.37 -15.86 2.45
CA PHE A 356 -22.75 -15.91 1.13
C PHE A 356 -22.03 -17.23 0.81
N PHE A 357 -21.34 -17.81 1.81
CA PHE A 357 -20.41 -18.94 1.61
C PHE A 357 -20.85 -20.25 2.30
N GLY A 358 -22.03 -20.27 2.93
CA GLY A 358 -22.57 -21.42 3.66
C GLY A 358 -21.85 -21.68 4.98
N ASP A 359 -21.73 -22.96 5.36
CA ASP A 359 -21.18 -23.43 6.64
C ASP A 359 -19.65 -23.26 6.78
N GLN A 360 -19.03 -22.37 6.00
CA GLN A 360 -17.61 -22.06 6.12
C GLN A 360 -17.31 -21.39 7.46
N GLU A 361 -16.40 -21.97 8.23
CA GLU A 361 -15.89 -21.33 9.43
C GLU A 361 -14.84 -20.27 9.06
N PHE A 362 -15.16 -19.01 9.37
CA PHE A 362 -14.28 -17.86 9.12
C PHE A 362 -13.30 -17.56 10.25
N ILE A 363 -13.53 -18.16 11.42
CA ILE A 363 -12.72 -18.04 12.64
C ILE A 363 -12.65 -19.42 13.30
N ASN A 364 -11.47 -19.83 13.77
CA ASN A 364 -11.33 -21.03 14.59
C ASN A 364 -11.84 -20.76 16.02
N ARG A 365 -12.94 -21.42 16.41
CA ARG A 365 -13.54 -21.32 17.75
C ARG A 365 -12.66 -21.85 18.89
N SER A 366 -11.58 -22.58 18.60
CA SER A 366 -10.70 -23.14 19.64
C SER A 366 -9.84 -22.10 20.39
N ASP A 367 -9.72 -20.87 19.87
CA ASP A 367 -8.99 -19.76 20.51
C ASP A 367 -9.91 -18.66 21.06
N SER A 368 -11.24 -18.81 20.94
CA SER A 368 -12.19 -17.80 21.44
C SER A 368 -12.45 -17.99 22.93
N SER A 369 -11.93 -17.08 23.77
CA SER A 369 -12.50 -16.82 25.10
C SER A 369 -13.76 -15.95 25.03
N MET A 370 -14.43 -15.92 23.87
CA MET A 370 -15.81 -15.43 23.76
C MET A 370 -16.73 -16.59 24.15
N ASP A 371 -16.61 -17.04 25.39
CA ASP A 371 -17.61 -17.92 25.95
C ASP A 371 -18.89 -17.10 26.10
N ASN A 372 -19.92 -17.56 25.41
CA ASN A 372 -21.25 -16.96 25.37
C ASN A 372 -21.95 -17.28 26.69
N THR A 373 -21.46 -16.72 27.79
CA THR A 373 -22.14 -16.74 29.09
C THR A 373 -22.46 -15.33 29.53
N TYR A 374 -23.22 -14.61 28.71
CA TYR A 374 -24.31 -13.80 29.27
C TYR A 374 -25.44 -14.77 29.65
N ASP A 375 -25.18 -15.58 30.67
CA ASP A 375 -26.19 -16.42 31.27
C ASP A 375 -27.29 -15.51 31.82
N ALA A 376 -28.54 -15.82 31.52
CA ALA A 376 -29.71 -15.12 32.05
C ALA A 376 -29.65 -15.03 33.59
N ALA A 377 -28.88 -15.90 34.24
CA ALA A 377 -28.54 -15.85 35.66
C ALA A 377 -27.89 -14.53 36.12
N TYR A 378 -27.03 -13.88 35.33
CA TYR A 378 -26.37 -12.62 35.74
C TYR A 378 -27.33 -11.42 35.71
N VAL A 379 -28.24 -11.40 34.73
CA VAL A 379 -29.30 -10.40 34.62
C VAL A 379 -30.33 -10.61 35.73
N LEU A 380 -30.70 -11.86 36.05
CA LEU A 380 -31.64 -12.17 37.13
C LEU A 380 -31.06 -11.89 38.52
N ASN A 381 -29.77 -12.14 38.74
CA ASN A 381 -29.09 -11.82 40.00
C ASN A 381 -28.89 -10.31 40.22
N SER A 382 -28.89 -9.51 39.16
CA SER A 382 -28.79 -8.04 39.23
C SER A 382 -30.14 -7.35 39.47
N ILE A 383 -31.26 -8.07 39.31
CA ILE A 383 -32.63 -7.55 39.50
C ILE A 383 -33.20 -7.96 40.87
N GLY A 384 -32.65 -9.02 41.48
CA GLY A 384 -33.02 -9.49 42.82
C GLY A 384 -32.34 -8.69 43.94
N GLY A 385 -32.66 -7.40 44.08
CA GLY A 385 -32.40 -6.70 45.33
C GLY A 385 -33.37 -7.19 46.39
N PHE A 386 -32.89 -7.91 47.40
CA PHE A 386 -33.55 -7.99 48.72
C PHE A 386 -32.53 -8.23 49.84
N ASP A 387 -32.72 -7.42 50.88
CA ASP A 387 -32.09 -7.44 52.19
C ASP A 387 -32.18 -8.82 52.88
N ILE A 388 -31.10 -9.19 53.60
CA ILE A 388 -31.02 -9.37 55.08
C ILE A 388 -29.53 -9.36 55.46
#